data_AF-A0A6A7LLN9-F1
#
_entry.id   AF-A0A6A7LLN9-F1
#
_cell.length_a   1.000
_cell.length_b   1.000
_cell.length_c   1.000
_cell.angle_alpha   90.00
_cell.angle_beta   90.00
_cell.angle_gamma   90.00
#
_symmetry.space_group_name_H-M   'P 1'
#
loop_
_entity.id
_entity.type
_entity.pdbx_description
1 polymer ?
#
loop_
_entity_poly.entity_id
_entity_poly.type
_entity_poly.pdbx_seq_one_letter_code
_entity_poly.pdbx_strand_id
1 'polypeptide(L)'
;ILKIFGTNPKYIVAAFMAVTGFLSAWMSNTATAMLMIPIATAVIVQFHDPKNQKKFAVCIMLSIAYSASIGGMATLIGTPPNAIFASLSESILDVEISFGRWLIMGLPISGISLVIAWLYMIRFGSKVTDITSIVEERGLIQERLSKLGRITKDEKIVAAIFISTAIAWITRGLLWKDFLPVVDDSTIVLIAAITLFLIPSSSS
;
A
#
# COMPACT_ATOMS: atom_id res chain seq x y z
N ILE A 1 -10.99 6.49 2.17
CA ILE A 1 -11.43 5.37 3.04
C ILE A 1 -12.87 5.55 3.51
N LEU A 2 -13.17 6.46 4.45
CA LEU A 2 -14.49 6.56 5.09
C LEU A 2 -15.65 6.93 4.14
N LYS A 3 -15.38 7.73 3.10
CA LYS A 3 -16.37 8.11 2.08
C LYS A 3 -16.82 6.95 1.17
N ILE A 4 -15.91 6.00 0.91
CA ILE A 4 -16.13 4.86 -0.01
C ILE A 4 -16.67 3.64 0.75
N PHE A 5 -16.14 3.40 1.95
CA PHE A 5 -16.39 2.19 2.73
C PHE A 5 -17.47 2.36 3.81
N GLY A 6 -17.99 3.58 3.99
CA GLY A 6 -19.05 3.89 4.95
C GLY A 6 -18.56 3.92 6.40
N THR A 7 -19.51 3.84 7.33
CA THR A 7 -19.28 4.01 8.78
C THR A 7 -19.22 2.69 9.55
N ASN A 8 -19.31 1.55 8.84
CA ASN A 8 -19.27 0.23 9.46
C ASN A 8 -17.80 -0.18 9.74
N PRO A 9 -17.46 -0.53 10.99
CA PRO A 9 -16.11 -0.93 11.38
C PRO A 9 -15.44 -1.95 10.47
N LYS A 10 -16.20 -2.95 9.98
CA LYS A 10 -15.65 -4.02 9.13
C LYS A 10 -15.06 -3.52 7.83
N TYR A 11 -15.70 -2.50 7.23
CA TYR A 11 -15.27 -1.91 5.97
C TYR A 11 -14.17 -0.87 6.20
N ILE A 12 -14.16 -0.21 7.35
CA ILE A 12 -13.03 0.64 7.75
C ILE A 12 -11.78 -0.21 7.88
N VAL A 13 -11.84 -1.34 8.59
CA VAL A 13 -10.71 -2.27 8.71
C VAL A 13 -10.27 -2.75 7.33
N ALA A 14 -11.20 -3.18 6.47
CA ALA A 14 -10.88 -3.60 5.10
C ALA A 14 -10.10 -2.52 4.32
N ALA A 15 -10.55 -1.27 4.42
CA ALA A 15 -9.95 -0.15 3.73
C ALA A 15 -8.56 0.21 4.29
N PHE A 16 -8.39 0.17 5.61
CA PHE A 16 -7.07 0.33 6.23
C PHE A 16 -6.12 -0.78 5.80
N MET A 17 -6.58 -2.04 5.77
CA MET A 17 -5.77 -3.16 5.32
C MET A 17 -5.35 -3.02 3.86
N ALA A 18 -6.31 -2.67 2.98
CA ALA A 18 -6.03 -2.47 1.56
C ALA A 18 -5.03 -1.33 1.30
N VAL A 19 -5.23 -0.17 1.94
CA VAL A 19 -4.32 0.98 1.79
C VAL A 19 -2.95 0.68 2.38
N THR A 20 -2.89 0.07 3.57
CA THR A 20 -1.61 -0.31 4.20
C THR A 20 -0.87 -1.32 3.33
N GLY A 21 -1.54 -2.36 2.86
CA GLY A 21 -0.93 -3.37 1.99
C GLY A 21 -0.43 -2.78 0.67
N PHE A 22 -1.21 -1.88 0.06
CA PHE A 22 -0.80 -1.18 -1.15
C PHE A 22 0.44 -0.30 -0.92
N LEU A 23 0.44 0.53 0.14
CA LEU A 23 1.59 1.38 0.45
C LEU A 23 2.85 0.55 0.74
N SER A 24 2.70 -0.55 1.49
CA SER A 24 3.80 -1.45 1.82
C SER A 24 4.34 -2.24 0.63
N ALA A 25 3.58 -2.32 -0.47
CA ALA A 25 4.07 -2.90 -1.71
C ALA A 25 5.15 -2.03 -2.38
N TRP A 26 5.28 -0.76 -1.99
CA TRP A 26 6.23 0.20 -2.59
C TRP A 26 7.14 0.86 -1.57
N MET A 27 6.75 0.84 -0.30
CA MET A 27 7.47 1.42 0.83
C MET A 27 7.84 0.33 1.82
N SER A 28 8.79 0.62 2.72
CA SER A 28 9.11 -0.33 3.79
C SER A 28 7.93 -0.55 4.74
N ASN A 29 7.80 -1.77 5.26
CA ASN A 29 6.73 -2.14 6.18
C ASN A 29 6.68 -1.23 7.41
N THR A 30 7.84 -0.90 7.97
CA THR A 30 7.96 -0.02 9.14
C THR A 30 7.49 1.40 8.83
N ALA A 31 7.92 1.99 7.71
CA ALA A 31 7.48 3.33 7.30
C ALA A 31 5.96 3.36 7.08
N THR A 32 5.43 2.34 6.41
CA THR A 32 3.99 2.21 6.16
C THR A 32 3.19 2.12 7.45
N ALA A 33 3.62 1.30 8.41
CA ALA A 33 2.97 1.20 9.71
C ALA A 33 2.99 2.53 10.47
N MET A 34 4.15 3.22 10.52
CA MET A 34 4.28 4.52 11.18
C MET A 34 3.35 5.59 10.58
N LEU A 35 3.13 5.57 9.26
CA LEU A 35 2.19 6.48 8.60
C LEU A 35 0.73 6.16 8.95
N MET A 36 0.39 4.88 9.04
CA MET A 36 -1.00 4.44 9.23
C MET A 36 -1.46 4.53 10.69
N ILE A 37 -0.57 4.38 11.67
CA ILE A 37 -0.89 4.48 13.11
C ILE A 37 -1.63 5.77 13.48
N PRO A 38 -1.12 6.99 13.20
CA PRO A 38 -1.81 8.22 13.60
C PRO A 38 -3.17 8.38 12.90
N ILE A 39 -3.29 7.91 11.65
CA ILE A 39 -4.56 7.91 10.91
C ILE A 39 -5.57 6.96 11.57
N ALA A 40 -5.12 5.79 12.02
CA ALA A 40 -5.95 4.84 12.75
C ALA A 40 -6.38 5.39 14.11
N THR A 41 -5.47 6.02 14.85
CA THR A 41 -5.74 6.68 16.13
C THR A 41 -6.84 7.73 15.99
N ALA A 42 -6.80 8.56 14.94
CA ALA A 42 -7.84 9.55 14.68
C ALA A 42 -9.24 8.94 14.46
N VAL A 43 -9.33 7.67 14.03
CA VAL A 43 -10.59 6.94 13.90
C VAL A 43 -10.96 6.24 15.22
N ILE A 44 -9.99 5.70 15.95
CA ILE A 44 -10.19 5.04 17.25
C ILE A 44 -10.79 6.00 18.27
N VAL A 45 -10.39 7.27 18.30
CA VAL A 45 -10.90 8.25 19.27
C VAL A 45 -12.37 8.65 19.05
N GLN A 46 -12.98 8.25 17.93
CA GLN A 46 -14.38 8.54 17.62
C GLN A 46 -15.37 7.61 18.32
N PHE A 47 -14.91 6.59 19.03
CA PHE A 47 -15.77 5.67 19.77
C PHE A 47 -16.13 6.25 21.15
N HIS A 48 -17.43 6.37 21.42
CA HIS A 48 -17.92 6.79 22.73
C HIS A 48 -17.85 5.69 23.81
N ASP A 49 -18.09 4.42 23.43
CA ASP A 49 -17.99 3.29 24.36
C ASP A 49 -16.52 2.83 24.49
N PRO A 50 -15.90 2.92 25.68
CA PRO A 50 -14.51 2.51 25.91
C PRO A 50 -14.24 1.03 25.58
N LYS A 51 -15.24 0.15 25.74
CA LYS A 51 -15.08 -1.28 25.47
C LYS A 51 -14.97 -1.53 23.97
N ASN A 52 -15.86 -0.93 23.18
CA ASN A 52 -15.84 -0.98 21.73
C ASN A 52 -14.63 -0.26 21.15
N GLN A 53 -14.23 0.88 21.73
CA GLN A 53 -13.01 1.59 21.39
C GLN A 53 -11.78 0.70 21.51
N LYS A 54 -11.58 0.05 22.67
CA LYS A 54 -10.43 -0.83 22.91
C LYS A 54 -10.40 -2.01 21.95
N LYS A 55 -11.56 -2.66 21.72
CA LYS A 55 -11.68 -3.77 20.76
C LYS A 55 -11.31 -3.34 19.34
N PHE A 56 -11.83 -2.20 18.89
CA PHE A 56 -11.53 -1.67 17.57
C PHE A 56 -10.07 -1.27 17.44
N ALA A 57 -9.49 -0.62 18.46
CA ALA A 57 -8.09 -0.22 18.48
C ALA A 57 -7.15 -1.42 18.30
N VAL A 58 -7.38 -2.50 19.04
CA VAL A 58 -6.61 -3.75 18.89
C VAL A 58 -6.79 -4.33 17.49
N CYS A 59 -8.03 -4.38 16.99
CA CYS A 59 -8.31 -4.87 15.64
C CYS A 59 -7.53 -4.10 14.57
N ILE A 60 -7.72 -2.78 14.50
CA ILE A 60 -7.19 -1.96 13.42
C ILE A 60 -5.65 -1.89 13.47
N MET A 61 -5.05 -1.85 14.66
CA MET A 61 -3.58 -1.85 14.80
C MET A 61 -2.98 -3.18 14.33
N LEU A 62 -3.56 -4.32 14.74
CA LEU A 62 -3.12 -5.64 14.25
C LEU A 62 -3.34 -5.78 12.74
N SER A 63 -4.48 -5.32 12.23
CA SER A 63 -4.78 -5.29 10.80
C SER A 63 -3.74 -4.49 10.01
N ILE A 64 -3.30 -3.33 10.50
CA ILE A 64 -2.23 -2.55 9.87
C ILE A 64 -0.91 -3.33 9.90
N ALA A 65 -0.54 -3.89 11.05
CA ALA A 65 0.71 -4.66 11.18
C ALA A 65 0.76 -5.85 10.21
N TYR A 66 -0.32 -6.65 10.14
CA TYR A 66 -0.40 -7.76 9.18
C TYR A 66 -0.41 -7.28 7.73
N SER A 67 -1.13 -6.21 7.44
CA SER A 67 -1.23 -5.72 6.06
C SER A 67 0.07 -5.12 5.55
N ALA A 68 0.85 -4.46 6.42
CA ALA A 68 2.18 -3.99 6.06
C ALA A 68 3.08 -5.17 5.66
N SER A 69 3.13 -6.22 6.48
CA SER A 69 3.91 -7.42 6.18
C SER A 69 3.43 -8.14 4.91
N ILE A 70 2.12 -8.32 4.75
CA ILE A 70 1.54 -9.02 3.59
C ILE A 70 1.72 -8.21 2.30
N GLY A 71 1.52 -6.89 2.37
CA GLY A 71 1.69 -5.98 1.24
C GLY A 71 3.12 -5.95 0.70
N GLY A 72 4.11 -5.98 1.60
CA GLY A 72 5.52 -6.02 1.23
C GLY A 72 5.95 -7.24 0.40
N MET A 73 5.15 -8.31 0.39
CA MET A 73 5.40 -9.49 -0.47
C MET A 73 4.94 -9.28 -1.93
N ALA A 74 4.10 -8.28 -2.20
CA ALA A 74 3.46 -8.12 -3.51
C ALA A 74 4.45 -7.77 -4.63
N THR A 75 5.54 -7.07 -4.33
CA THR A 75 6.53 -6.59 -5.32
C THR A 75 7.96 -6.90 -4.87
N LEU A 76 8.92 -6.83 -5.79
CA LEU A 76 10.35 -6.94 -5.47
C LEU A 76 10.87 -5.79 -4.59
N ILE A 77 10.19 -4.65 -4.59
CA ILE A 77 10.61 -3.43 -3.89
C ILE A 77 10.19 -3.47 -2.41
N GLY A 78 9.04 -4.08 -2.12
CA GLY A 78 8.38 -3.99 -0.82
C GLY A 78 9.24 -4.43 0.36
N THR A 79 10.08 -5.46 0.18
CA THR A 79 10.99 -5.92 1.25
C THR A 79 12.36 -6.38 0.72
N PRO A 80 13.45 -6.20 1.51
CA PRO A 80 14.79 -6.66 1.11
C PRO A 80 14.91 -8.15 0.75
N PRO A 81 14.24 -9.09 1.45
CA PRO A 81 14.28 -10.51 1.08
C PRO A 81 13.84 -10.79 -0.37
N ASN A 82 12.87 -10.04 -0.91
CA ASN A 82 12.40 -10.23 -2.28
C ASN A 82 13.49 -9.84 -3.29
N ALA A 83 14.13 -8.69 -3.08
CA ALA A 83 15.22 -8.22 -3.92
C ALA A 83 16.44 -9.15 -3.85
N ILE A 84 16.80 -9.62 -2.65
CA ILE A 84 17.88 -10.59 -2.45
C ILE A 84 17.55 -11.89 -3.20
N PHE A 85 16.32 -12.41 -3.05
CA PHE A 85 15.90 -13.62 -3.76
C PHE A 85 15.99 -13.48 -5.29
N ALA A 86 15.58 -12.35 -5.85
CA ALA A 86 15.72 -12.08 -7.27
C ALA A 86 17.20 -12.11 -7.71
N SER A 87 18.08 -11.42 -6.96
CA SER A 87 19.52 -11.40 -7.28
C SER A 87 20.21 -12.76 -7.14
N LEU A 88 19.82 -13.57 -6.15
CA LEU A 88 20.39 -14.91 -5.93
C LEU A 88 19.85 -15.92 -6.94
N SER A 89 18.62 -15.76 -7.40
CA SER A 89 18.05 -16.61 -8.46
C SER A 89 18.83 -16.43 -9.77
N GLU A 90 19.25 -15.21 -10.07
CA GLU A 90 20.09 -14.94 -11.22
C GLU A 90 21.51 -15.51 -11.04
N SER A 91 22.15 -15.28 -9.89
CA SER A 91 23.55 -15.70 -9.68
C SER A 91 23.75 -17.20 -9.43
N ILE A 92 22.76 -17.89 -8.85
CA ILE A 92 22.88 -19.31 -8.46
C ILE A 92 22.13 -20.22 -9.43
N LEU A 93 20.95 -19.80 -9.90
CA LEU A 93 20.06 -20.65 -10.71
C LEU A 93 20.06 -20.26 -12.20
N ASP A 94 20.76 -19.19 -12.58
CA ASP A 94 20.74 -18.60 -13.93
C ASP A 94 19.31 -18.24 -14.39
N VAL A 95 18.46 -17.83 -13.43
CA VAL A 95 17.08 -17.43 -13.68
C VAL A 95 16.87 -15.97 -13.29
N GLU A 96 16.71 -15.10 -14.29
CA GLU A 96 16.32 -13.71 -14.07
C GLU A 96 14.86 -13.62 -13.61
N ILE A 97 14.65 -13.04 -12.43
CA ILE A 97 13.33 -12.71 -11.89
C ILE A 97 13.12 -11.20 -12.05
N SER A 98 12.50 -10.81 -13.17
CA SER A 98 12.13 -9.42 -13.40
C SER A 98 10.99 -8.97 -12.48
N PHE A 99 10.87 -7.65 -12.29
CA PHE A 99 9.78 -7.04 -11.53
C PHE A 99 8.40 -7.52 -11.99
N GLY A 100 8.15 -7.53 -13.31
CA GLY A 100 6.88 -7.96 -13.88
C GLY A 100 6.56 -9.44 -13.57
N ARG A 101 7.57 -10.31 -13.66
CA ARG A 101 7.41 -11.75 -13.36
C ARG A 101 7.08 -11.97 -11.88
N TRP A 102 7.75 -11.27 -10.98
CA TRP A 102 7.43 -11.33 -9.56
C TRP A 102 6.03 -10.80 -9.29
N LEU A 103 5.65 -9.65 -9.87
CA LEU A 103 4.36 -9.01 -9.62
C LEU A 103 3.19 -9.94 -9.95
N ILE A 104 3.27 -10.71 -11.04
CA ILE A 104 2.24 -11.67 -11.45
C ILE A 104 2.04 -12.78 -10.40
N MET A 105 3.08 -13.14 -9.64
CA MET A 105 2.99 -14.15 -8.57
C MET A 105 2.69 -13.52 -7.21
N GLY A 106 3.45 -12.49 -6.83
CA GLY A 106 3.39 -11.83 -5.52
C GLY A 106 2.09 -11.07 -5.29
N LEU A 107 1.58 -10.35 -6.30
CA LEU A 107 0.37 -9.54 -6.15
C LEU A 107 -0.88 -10.41 -5.87
N PRO A 108 -1.16 -11.51 -6.61
CA PRO A 108 -2.26 -12.40 -6.27
C PRO A 108 -2.11 -13.06 -4.89
N ILE A 109 -0.92 -13.54 -4.53
CA ILE A 109 -0.66 -14.18 -3.24
C ILE A 109 -0.91 -13.19 -2.09
N SER A 110 -0.37 -11.97 -2.21
CA SER A 110 -0.57 -10.89 -1.24
C SER A 110 -2.05 -10.50 -1.14
N GLY A 111 -2.74 -10.31 -2.28
CA GLY A 111 -4.16 -9.98 -2.33
C GLY A 111 -5.05 -11.03 -1.67
N ILE A 112 -4.83 -12.31 -1.97
CA ILE A 112 -5.56 -13.42 -1.33
C ILE A 112 -5.27 -13.44 0.17
N SER A 113 -4.01 -13.29 0.56
CA SER A 113 -3.59 -13.26 1.98
C SER A 113 -4.21 -12.09 2.73
N LEU A 114 -4.33 -10.91 2.12
CA LEU A 114 -5.02 -9.75 2.71
C LEU A 114 -6.51 -10.02 2.93
N VAL A 115 -7.18 -10.66 1.96
CA VAL A 115 -8.59 -11.03 2.09
C VAL A 115 -8.77 -12.06 3.22
N ILE A 116 -7.91 -13.08 3.28
CA ILE A 116 -7.94 -14.09 4.35
C ILE A 116 -7.70 -13.43 5.71
N ALA A 117 -6.67 -12.59 5.82
CA ALA A 117 -6.37 -11.86 7.05
C ALA A 117 -7.53 -10.96 7.47
N TRP A 118 -8.16 -10.25 6.53
CA TRP A 118 -9.33 -9.42 6.81
C TRP A 118 -10.50 -10.25 7.35
N LEU A 119 -10.85 -11.37 6.68
CA LEU A 119 -11.91 -12.27 7.13
C LEU A 119 -11.62 -12.85 8.52
N TYR A 120 -10.36 -13.20 8.79
CA TYR A 120 -9.93 -13.66 10.10
C TYR A 120 -10.10 -12.58 11.18
N MET A 121 -9.67 -11.35 10.89
CA MET A 121 -9.72 -10.23 11.85
C MET A 121 -11.15 -9.86 12.23
N ILE A 122 -12.08 -9.84 11.26
CA ILE A 122 -13.48 -9.48 11.53
C ILE A 122 -14.28 -10.61 12.20
N ARG A 123 -13.98 -11.89 11.89
CA ARG A 123 -14.75 -13.05 12.40
C ARG A 123 -14.21 -13.59 13.73
N PHE A 124 -12.91 -13.76 13.83
CA PHE A 124 -12.28 -14.47 14.96
C PHE A 124 -11.43 -13.54 15.84
N GLY A 125 -10.64 -12.66 15.23
CA GLY A 125 -9.65 -11.87 15.96
C GLY A 125 -10.24 -10.88 16.97
N SER A 126 -11.27 -10.14 16.58
CA SER A 126 -11.75 -8.99 17.40
C SER A 126 -13.27 -8.82 17.44
N LYS A 127 -14.03 -9.61 16.68
CA LYS A 127 -15.50 -9.61 16.61
C LYS A 127 -16.11 -8.20 16.48
N VAL A 128 -15.47 -7.36 15.67
CA VAL A 128 -15.91 -5.96 15.45
C VAL A 128 -17.25 -5.88 14.68
N THR A 129 -17.71 -7.01 14.15
CA THR A 129 -18.98 -7.14 13.41
C THR A 129 -20.19 -6.68 14.20
N ASP A 130 -20.12 -6.75 15.53
CA ASP A 130 -21.23 -6.39 16.43
C ASP A 130 -21.33 -4.88 16.70
N ILE A 131 -20.39 -4.06 16.22
CA ILE A 131 -20.38 -2.63 16.48
C ILE A 131 -21.19 -1.88 15.40
N THR A 132 -22.34 -1.36 15.80
CA THR A 132 -23.27 -0.62 14.93
C THR A 132 -22.80 0.82 14.73
N SER A 133 -21.84 0.98 13.83
CA SER A 133 -21.32 2.25 13.30
C SER A 133 -20.55 3.14 14.28
N ILE A 134 -19.57 3.86 13.72
CA ILE A 134 -18.52 4.56 14.49
C ILE A 134 -18.62 6.08 14.32
N VAL A 135 -19.23 6.52 13.22
CA VAL A 135 -19.23 7.91 12.79
C VAL A 135 -20.68 8.33 12.56
N GLU A 136 -21.28 8.98 13.54
CA GLU A 136 -22.57 9.67 13.37
C GLU A 136 -22.42 10.90 12.46
N GLU A 137 -21.30 11.63 12.57
CA GLU A 137 -21.09 12.86 11.81
C GLU A 137 -20.32 12.63 10.50
N ARG A 138 -21.03 12.29 9.43
CA ARG A 138 -20.48 12.36 8.06
C ARG A 138 -19.90 13.75 7.72
N GLY A 139 -20.34 14.81 8.42
CA GLY A 139 -19.89 16.19 8.25
C GLY A 139 -18.40 16.41 8.59
N LEU A 140 -17.90 15.83 9.69
CA LEU A 140 -16.50 15.98 10.13
C LEU A 140 -15.49 15.46 9.10
N ILE A 141 -15.82 14.38 8.38
CA ILE A 141 -14.94 13.82 7.34
C ILE A 141 -14.92 14.74 6.13
N GLN A 142 -16.07 15.26 5.72
CA GLN A 142 -16.18 16.18 4.59
C GLN A 142 -15.40 17.49 4.88
N GLU A 143 -15.44 17.97 6.12
CA GLU A 143 -14.68 19.14 6.57
C GLU A 143 -13.17 18.89 6.60
N ARG A 144 -12.70 17.73 7.08
CA ARG A 144 -11.27 17.39 7.01
C ARG A 144 -10.78 17.19 5.59
N LEU A 145 -11.61 16.62 4.72
CA LEU A 145 -11.29 16.45 3.30
C LEU A 145 -11.22 17.81 2.58
N SER A 146 -12.09 18.77 2.90
CA SER A 146 -12.03 20.10 2.28
C SER A 146 -10.79 20.90 2.71
N LYS A 147 -10.25 20.64 3.91
CA LYS A 147 -9.02 21.25 4.43
C LYS A 147 -7.73 20.73 3.77
N LEU A 148 -7.75 19.59 3.07
CA LEU A 148 -6.56 19.05 2.37
C LEU A 148 -6.15 19.87 1.14
N GLY A 149 -7.01 20.77 0.66
CA GLY A 149 -6.73 21.58 -0.51
C GLY A 149 -6.76 20.77 -1.81
N ARG A 150 -6.27 21.37 -2.91
CA ARG A 150 -6.17 20.72 -4.22
C ARG A 150 -4.81 20.06 -4.36
N ILE A 151 -4.76 18.90 -5.03
CA ILE A 151 -3.50 18.22 -5.39
C ILE A 151 -2.58 19.21 -6.12
N THR A 152 -1.37 19.35 -5.60
CA THR A 152 -0.37 20.29 -6.12
C THR A 152 0.17 19.84 -7.48
N LYS A 153 0.85 20.74 -8.21
CA LYS A 153 1.48 20.36 -9.48
C LYS A 153 2.59 19.33 -9.25
N ASP A 154 3.39 19.53 -8.21
CA ASP A 154 4.51 18.66 -7.84
C ASP A 154 4.02 17.24 -7.50
N GLU A 155 2.94 17.11 -6.72
CA GLU A 155 2.32 15.82 -6.42
C GLU A 155 1.86 15.08 -7.69
N LYS A 156 1.30 15.79 -8.67
CA LYS A 156 0.89 15.19 -9.96
C LYS A 156 2.08 14.70 -10.76
N ILE A 157 3.18 15.45 -10.77
CA ILE A 157 4.40 15.10 -11.49
C ILE A 157 5.01 13.84 -10.88
N VAL A 158 5.17 13.81 -9.55
CA VAL A 158 5.69 12.64 -8.83
C VAL A 158 4.79 11.42 -9.07
N ALA A 159 3.47 11.58 -8.99
CA ALA A 159 2.53 10.50 -9.26
C ALA A 159 2.62 10.00 -10.71
N ALA A 160 2.76 10.90 -11.69
CA ALA A 160 2.91 10.56 -13.10
C ALA A 160 4.18 9.75 -13.36
N ILE A 161 5.32 10.18 -12.80
CA ILE A 161 6.61 9.48 -12.95
C ILE A 161 6.55 8.10 -12.29
N PHE A 162 5.94 8.02 -11.10
CA PHE A 162 5.78 6.75 -10.42
C PHE A 162 4.93 5.76 -11.23
N ILE A 163 3.79 6.20 -11.76
CA ILE A 163 2.90 5.37 -12.57
C ILE A 163 3.59 4.96 -13.88
N SER A 164 4.29 5.87 -14.55
CA SER A 164 5.03 5.54 -15.78
C SER A 164 6.13 4.52 -15.53
N THR A 165 6.84 4.64 -14.40
CA THR A 165 7.88 3.68 -13.99
C THR A 165 7.28 2.29 -13.74
N ALA A 166 6.16 2.22 -13.01
CA ALA A 166 5.45 0.96 -12.78
C ALA A 166 4.98 0.30 -14.08
N ILE A 167 4.44 1.09 -15.03
CA ILE A 167 4.03 0.60 -16.35
C ILE A 167 5.25 0.10 -17.14
N ALA A 168 6.36 0.83 -17.11
CA ALA A 168 7.60 0.43 -17.79
C ALA A 168 8.10 -0.92 -17.27
N TRP A 169 8.14 -1.13 -15.94
CA TRP A 169 8.53 -2.42 -15.36
C TRP A 169 7.62 -3.58 -15.76
N ILE A 170 6.29 -3.36 -15.72
CA ILE A 170 5.32 -4.41 -16.06
C ILE A 170 5.44 -4.77 -17.55
N THR A 171 5.50 -3.77 -18.42
CA THR A 171 5.57 -3.98 -19.87
C THR A 171 6.91 -4.53 -20.33
N ARG A 172 8.02 -4.18 -19.67
CA ARG A 172 9.35 -4.76 -19.96
C ARG A 172 9.31 -6.28 -19.90
N GLY A 173 8.87 -6.81 -18.75
CA GLY A 173 8.84 -8.24 -18.50
C GLY A 173 7.88 -9.02 -19.41
N LEU A 174 6.93 -8.34 -20.07
CA LEU A 174 5.88 -8.97 -20.87
C LEU A 174 6.05 -8.80 -22.38
N LEU A 175 6.61 -7.68 -22.85
CA LEU A 175 6.49 -7.25 -24.25
C LEU A 175 7.83 -6.99 -24.94
N TRP A 176 8.81 -6.39 -24.25
CA TRP A 176 9.95 -5.78 -24.92
C TRP A 176 11.33 -6.10 -24.35
N LYS A 177 11.41 -7.04 -23.38
CA LYS A 177 12.69 -7.55 -22.86
C LYS A 177 13.64 -8.04 -23.97
N ASP A 178 13.12 -8.80 -24.94
CA ASP A 178 13.94 -9.38 -26.01
C ASP A 178 14.31 -8.38 -27.11
N PHE A 179 13.52 -7.31 -27.26
CA PHE A 179 13.75 -6.26 -28.26
C PHE A 179 14.77 -5.21 -27.80
N LEU A 180 14.83 -4.93 -26.50
CA LEU A 180 15.77 -3.97 -25.89
C LEU A 180 16.46 -4.58 -24.66
N PRO A 181 17.36 -5.57 -24.86
CA PRO A 181 18.01 -6.27 -23.77
C PRO A 181 18.94 -5.39 -22.92
N VAL A 182 19.37 -4.24 -23.46
CA VAL A 182 20.21 -3.25 -22.76
C VAL A 182 19.43 -2.54 -21.64
N VAL A 183 18.10 -2.51 -21.71
CA VAL A 183 17.26 -1.83 -20.71
C VAL A 183 16.80 -2.85 -19.66
N ASP A 184 17.47 -2.83 -18.51
CA ASP A 184 17.11 -3.61 -17.33
C ASP A 184 16.22 -2.82 -16.35
N ASP A 185 15.75 -3.50 -15.29
CA ASP A 185 14.89 -2.88 -14.29
C ASP A 185 15.61 -1.71 -13.57
N SER A 186 16.94 -1.79 -13.43
CA SER A 186 17.80 -0.75 -12.85
C SER A 186 17.86 0.51 -13.71
N THR A 187 17.95 0.35 -15.04
CA THR A 187 17.97 1.44 -16.01
C THR A 187 16.68 2.25 -15.96
N ILE A 188 15.53 1.57 -15.85
CA ILE A 188 14.22 2.23 -15.71
C ILE A 188 14.17 3.09 -14.44
N VAL A 189 14.68 2.59 -13.31
CA VAL A 189 14.77 3.35 -12.05
C VAL A 189 15.67 4.57 -12.19
N LEU A 190 16.85 4.39 -12.79
CA LEU A 190 17.82 5.45 -12.96
C LEU A 190 17.24 6.60 -13.81
N ILE A 191 16.54 6.28 -14.90
CA ILE A 191 15.86 7.26 -15.74
C ILE A 191 14.77 8.00 -14.94
N ALA A 192 13.96 7.27 -14.17
CA ALA A 192 12.92 7.89 -13.34
C ALA A 192 13.51 8.83 -12.27
N ALA A 193 14.58 8.41 -11.61
CA ALA A 193 15.30 9.23 -10.62
C ALA A 193 15.88 10.50 -11.24
N ILE A 194 16.58 10.38 -12.36
CA ILE A 194 17.13 11.53 -13.10
C ILE A 194 16.01 12.48 -13.52
N THR A 195 14.88 11.94 -14.01
CA THR A 195 13.71 12.74 -14.40
C THR A 195 13.16 13.54 -13.22
N LEU A 196 13.06 12.94 -12.03
CA LEU A 196 12.64 13.64 -10.82
C LEU A 196 13.58 14.78 -10.42
N PHE A 197 14.91 14.60 -10.60
CA PHE A 197 15.89 15.64 -10.31
C PHE A 197 15.92 16.77 -11.35
N LEU A 198 15.55 16.48 -12.60
CA LEU A 198 15.56 17.46 -13.68
C LEU A 198 14.33 18.36 -13.70
N ILE A 199 13.19 17.90 -13.15
CA ILE A 199 11.98 18.71 -13.13
C ILE A 199 12.03 19.67 -11.93
N PRO A 200 12.11 20.99 -12.15
CA PRO A 200 12.13 21.96 -11.07
C PRO A 200 10.79 21.96 -10.32
N SER A 201 10.83 22.10 -9.00
CA SER A 201 9.62 22.22 -8.20
C SER A 201 8.90 23.52 -8.56
N SER A 202 7.56 23.49 -8.54
CA SER A 202 6.76 24.68 -8.83
C SER A 202 6.81 25.74 -7.72
N SER A 203 7.51 25.45 -6.63
CA SER A 203 7.71 26.34 -5.47
C SER A 203 9.08 27.03 -5.43
N SER A 204 9.90 26.92 -6.49
CA SER A 204 11.18 27.64 -6.63
C SER A 204 11.05 28.93 -7.43
#